data_AF-A0A969T6T1-F1
#
_entry.id   AF-A0A969T6T1-F1
#
_cell.length_a   1.000
_cell.length_b   1.000
_cell.length_c   1.000
_cell.angle_alpha   90.00
_cell.angle_beta   90.00
_cell.angle_gamma   90.00
#
_symmetry.space_group_name_H-M   'P 1'
#
loop_
_entity.id
_entity.type
_entity.pdbx_description
1 polymer ?
#
loop_
_entity_poly.entity_id
_entity_poly.type
_entity_poly.pdbx_seq_one_letter_code
_entity_poly.pdbx_strand_id
1 'polypeptide(L)'
;MKELKANSSKRVADNVVFGKVKENSARLEKQKDITMYSLNFEQYRAEQKKLNEDAEKYSKMLEAETKLKAFSLKEDLAEFANDSTKIVTAKNWRNDLQKDAYLEEAVFVIQDIWNYRITKQDEIQFDK
;
A
#
# COMPACT_ATOMS: atom_id res chain seq x y z
N MET A 1 19.25 11.60 -7.60
CA MET A 1 18.14 10.88 -8.28
C MET A 1 18.39 9.38 -8.45
N LYS A 2 19.54 8.92 -8.97
CA LYS A 2 19.81 7.46 -9.11
C LYS A 2 19.80 6.71 -7.76
N GLU A 3 20.42 7.29 -6.73
CA GLU A 3 20.45 6.70 -5.37
C GLU A 3 19.07 6.63 -4.73
N LEU A 4 18.26 7.68 -4.87
CA LEU A 4 16.88 7.73 -4.39
C LEU A 4 16.04 6.57 -4.96
N LYS A 5 16.16 6.34 -6.27
CA LYS A 5 15.49 5.23 -6.95
C LYS A 5 15.97 3.87 -6.46
N ALA A 6 17.28 3.72 -6.22
CA ALA A 6 17.85 2.47 -5.73
C ALA A 6 17.37 2.14 -4.30
N ASN A 7 17.31 3.14 -3.42
CA ASN A 7 16.83 2.98 -2.05
C ASN A 7 15.34 2.60 -2.02
N SER A 8 14.51 3.30 -2.80
CA SER A 8 13.10 2.96 -2.96
C SER A 8 12.89 1.55 -3.52
N SER A 9 13.64 1.18 -4.57
CA SER A 9 13.56 -0.17 -5.17
C SER A 9 13.89 -1.28 -4.17
N LYS A 10 14.87 -1.06 -3.29
CA LYS A 10 15.21 -2.02 -2.22
C LYS A 10 14.08 -2.14 -1.20
N ARG A 11 13.54 -1.03 -0.71
CA ARG A 11 12.41 -1.06 0.25
C ARG A 11 11.18 -1.76 -0.32
N VAL A 12 10.86 -1.50 -1.59
CA VAL A 12 9.76 -2.17 -2.29
C VAL A 12 10.02 -3.67 -2.44
N ALA A 13 11.25 -4.08 -2.73
CA ALA A 13 11.62 -5.49 -2.85
C ALA A 13 11.56 -6.24 -1.51
N ASP A 14 11.96 -5.59 -0.42
CA ASP A 14 11.98 -6.19 0.93
C ASP A 14 10.59 -6.18 1.59
N ASN A 15 9.64 -5.39 1.08
CA ASN A 15 8.32 -5.26 1.67
C ASN A 15 7.37 -6.37 1.17
N VAL A 16 6.88 -7.17 2.13
CA VAL A 16 5.96 -8.29 1.91
C VAL A 16 4.66 -7.85 1.21
N VAL A 17 4.16 -6.65 1.48
CA VAL A 17 2.92 -6.13 0.88
C VAL A 17 3.10 -5.93 -0.62
N PHE A 18 4.18 -5.26 -1.03
CA PHE A 18 4.47 -5.03 -2.45
C PHE A 18 4.75 -6.35 -3.20
N GLY A 19 5.39 -7.32 -2.54
CA GLY A 19 5.54 -8.67 -3.09
C GLY A 19 4.20 -9.33 -3.40
N LYS A 20 3.26 -9.29 -2.45
CA LYS A 20 1.90 -9.84 -2.63
C LYS A 20 1.10 -9.09 -3.70
N VAL A 21 1.21 -7.77 -3.76
CA VAL A 21 0.55 -6.96 -4.80
C VAL A 21 1.07 -7.38 -6.18
N LYS A 22 2.38 -7.53 -6.35
CA LYS A 22 2.99 -7.99 -7.60
C LYS A 22 2.48 -9.37 -8.04
N GLU A 23 2.37 -10.30 -7.09
CA GLU A 23 1.82 -11.63 -7.35
C GLU A 23 0.36 -11.57 -7.81
N ASN A 24 -0.48 -10.77 -7.13
CA ASN A 24 -1.87 -10.58 -7.51
C ASN A 24 -2.00 -9.88 -8.88
N SER A 25 -1.17 -8.89 -9.18
CA SER A 25 -1.13 -8.25 -10.49
C SER A 25 -0.79 -9.25 -11.61
N ALA A 26 0.21 -10.11 -11.41
CA ALA A 26 0.56 -11.16 -12.37
C ALA A 26 -0.58 -12.18 -12.57
N ARG A 27 -1.32 -12.50 -11.51
CA ARG A 27 -2.52 -13.35 -11.60
C ARG A 27 -3.62 -12.68 -12.41
N LEU A 28 -3.92 -11.41 -12.15
CA LEU A 28 -4.93 -10.66 -12.88
C LEU A 28 -4.57 -10.50 -14.37
N GLU A 29 -3.28 -10.30 -14.67
CA GLU A 29 -2.79 -10.27 -16.05
C GLU A 29 -3.04 -11.60 -16.77
N LYS A 30 -2.70 -12.73 -16.14
CA LYS A 30 -3.01 -14.06 -16.69
C LYS A 30 -4.51 -14.28 -16.89
N GLN A 31 -5.35 -13.75 -16.00
CA GLN A 31 -6.81 -13.85 -16.14
C GLN A 31 -7.33 -12.99 -17.29
N LYS A 32 -6.76 -11.81 -17.50
CA LYS A 32 -7.12 -10.92 -18.62
C LYS A 32 -6.88 -11.58 -19.98
N ASP A 33 -5.86 -12.43 -20.09
CA ASP A 33 -5.54 -13.16 -21.32
C ASP A 33 -6.48 -14.35 -21.57
N ILE A 34 -7.32 -14.74 -20.60
CA ILE A 34 -8.34 -15.78 -20.78
C ILE A 34 -9.55 -15.16 -21.49
N THR A 35 -9.62 -15.37 -22.81
CA THR A 35 -10.75 -14.90 -23.64
C THR A 35 -11.74 -16.00 -24.00
N MET A 36 -11.45 -17.25 -23.65
CA MET A 36 -12.28 -18.41 -23.96
C MET A 36 -12.69 -19.10 -22.66
N TYR A 37 -13.99 -19.41 -22.54
CA TYR A 37 -14.57 -20.11 -21.41
C TYR A 37 -15.26 -21.38 -21.88
N SER A 38 -15.25 -22.42 -21.03
CA SER A 38 -16.00 -23.63 -21.31
C SER A 38 -17.51 -23.34 -21.27
N LEU A 39 -18.25 -23.85 -22.26
CA LEU A 39 -19.72 -23.84 -22.28
C LEU A 39 -20.31 -24.96 -21.42
N ASN A 40 -19.48 -25.87 -20.91
CA ASN A 40 -19.94 -26.88 -19.96
C ASN A 40 -20.16 -26.22 -18.59
N PHE A 41 -21.40 -26.31 -18.10
CA PHE A 41 -21.81 -25.65 -16.86
C PHE A 41 -21.02 -26.11 -15.62
N GLU A 42 -20.72 -27.40 -15.51
CA GLU A 42 -19.98 -27.92 -14.36
C GLU A 42 -18.52 -27.46 -14.37
N GLN A 43 -17.89 -27.47 -15.55
CA GLN A 43 -16.53 -26.96 -15.73
C GLN A 43 -16.45 -25.46 -15.44
N TYR A 44 -17.36 -24.66 -15.99
CA TYR A 44 -17.44 -23.23 -15.73
C TYR A 44 -17.64 -22.92 -14.24
N ARG A 45 -18.53 -23.66 -13.56
CA ARG A 45 -18.76 -23.50 -12.12
C ARG A 45 -17.51 -23.83 -11.30
N ALA A 46 -16.79 -24.89 -11.66
CA ALA A 46 -15.55 -25.27 -10.98
C ALA A 46 -14.45 -24.21 -11.16
N GLU A 47 -14.31 -23.67 -12.38
CA GLU A 47 -13.37 -22.58 -12.67
C GLU A 47 -13.69 -21.30 -11.87
N GLN A 48 -14.96 -20.88 -11.86
CA GLN A 48 -15.39 -19.70 -11.08
C GLN A 48 -15.18 -19.88 -9.58
N LYS A 49 -15.45 -21.08 -9.05
CA LYS A 49 -15.19 -21.39 -7.64
C LYS A 49 -13.71 -21.22 -7.32
N LYS A 50 -12.82 -21.76 -8.15
CA LYS A 50 -11.37 -21.63 -7.98
C LYS A 50 -10.92 -20.16 -8.04
N LEU A 51 -11.46 -19.38 -8.98
CA LEU A 51 -11.15 -17.95 -9.11
C LEU A 51 -11.57 -17.16 -7.85
N ASN A 52 -12.74 -17.47 -7.28
CA ASN A 52 -13.21 -16.85 -6.05
C ASN A 52 -12.37 -17.25 -4.84
N GLU A 53 -12.02 -18.53 -4.69
CA GLU A 53 -11.15 -19.02 -3.61
C GLU A 53 -9.76 -18.34 -3.67
N ASP A 54 -9.19 -18.23 -4.88
CA ASP A 54 -7.94 -17.51 -5.09
C ASP A 54 -8.10 -16.03 -4.73
N ALA A 55 -9.17 -15.36 -5.18
CA ALA A 55 -9.42 -13.95 -4.89
C ALA A 55 -9.57 -13.68 -3.37
N GLU A 56 -10.30 -14.53 -2.64
CA GLU A 56 -10.45 -14.41 -1.19
C GLU A 56 -9.11 -14.58 -0.46
N LYS A 57 -8.28 -15.53 -0.89
CA LYS A 57 -6.95 -15.75 -0.33
C LYS A 57 -6.08 -14.49 -0.47
N TYR A 58 -6.07 -13.86 -1.64
CA TYR A 58 -5.31 -12.63 -1.85
C TYR A 58 -5.89 -11.42 -1.10
N SER A 59 -7.22 -11.31 -0.99
CA SER A 59 -7.87 -10.24 -0.21
C SER A 59 -7.43 -10.26 1.26
N LYS A 60 -7.50 -11.43 1.91
CA LYS A 60 -7.05 -11.61 3.31
C LYS A 60 -5.55 -11.38 3.49
N MET A 61 -4.75 -11.62 2.45
CA MET A 61 -3.31 -11.41 2.50
C MET A 61 -2.89 -9.92 2.43
N LEU A 62 -3.75 -9.04 1.93
CA LEU A 62 -3.49 -7.60 1.82
C LEU A 62 -3.78 -6.81 3.10
N GLU A 63 -4.40 -7.43 4.12
CA GLU A 63 -4.64 -6.80 5.43
C GLU A 63 -3.38 -6.69 6.32
N ALA A 64 -2.19 -6.64 5.73
CA ALA A 64 -0.96 -6.51 6.49
C ALA A 64 -0.80 -5.07 7.01
N GLU A 65 -0.64 -4.94 8.33
CA GLU A 65 -0.37 -3.66 8.97
C GLU A 65 0.97 -3.10 8.51
N THR A 66 0.99 -1.82 8.12
CA THR A 66 2.23 -1.11 7.79
C THR A 66 2.85 -0.53 9.07
N LYS A 67 4.08 -0.01 8.98
CA LYS A 67 4.71 0.66 10.13
C LYS A 67 4.25 2.11 10.28
N LEU A 68 3.41 2.61 9.37
CA LEU A 68 2.90 3.97 9.41
C LEU A 68 1.94 4.14 10.58
N LYS A 69 2.23 5.10 11.47
CA LYS A 69 1.33 5.49 12.55
C LYS A 69 0.69 6.83 12.24
N ALA A 70 -0.57 6.80 11.84
CA ALA A 70 -1.38 8.01 11.68
C ALA A 70 -2.05 8.39 13.00
N PHE A 71 -2.00 9.68 13.36
CA PHE A 71 -2.62 10.26 14.55
C PHE A 71 -3.54 11.42 14.14
N SER A 72 -4.61 11.69 14.89
CA SER A 72 -5.39 12.92 14.70
C SER A 72 -4.84 13.99 15.60
N LEU A 73 -4.99 15.24 15.17
CA LEU A 73 -4.70 16.38 16.00
C LEU A 73 -5.73 16.47 17.14
N LYS A 74 -5.31 17.08 18.25
CA LYS A 74 -6.17 17.23 19.43
C LYS A 74 -7.38 18.12 19.14
N GLU A 75 -7.22 19.09 18.25
CA GLU A 75 -8.27 20.04 17.85
C GLU A 75 -9.39 19.32 17.07
N ASP A 76 -9.03 18.47 16.09
CA ASP A 76 -10.00 17.66 15.35
C ASP A 76 -10.80 16.73 16.26
N LEU A 77 -10.15 16.13 17.27
CA LEU A 77 -10.82 15.25 18.23
C LEU A 77 -11.84 15.99 19.10
N ALA A 78 -11.60 17.26 19.40
CA ALA A 78 -12.54 18.10 20.15
C ALA A 78 -13.78 18.45 19.31
N GLU A 79 -13.61 18.65 18.00
CA GLU A 79 -14.72 18.91 17.08
C GLU A 79 -15.58 17.66 16.84
N PHE A 80 -14.96 16.48 16.79
CA PHE A 80 -15.68 15.21 16.63
C PHE A 80 -16.39 14.74 17.91
N ALA A 81 -16.04 15.26 19.08
CA ALA A 81 -16.57 14.79 20.37
C ALA A 81 -18.11 14.83 20.46
N ASN A 82 -18.75 15.74 19.71
CA ASN A 82 -20.20 15.91 19.71
C ASN A 82 -20.94 15.03 18.69
N ASP A 83 -20.23 14.33 17.79
CA ASP A 83 -20.82 13.53 16.71
C ASP A 83 -20.18 12.13 16.64
N SER A 84 -20.92 11.13 17.11
CA SER A 84 -20.48 9.73 17.14
C SER A 84 -20.20 9.16 15.74
N THR A 85 -20.88 9.63 14.71
CA THR A 85 -20.67 9.16 13.33
C THR A 85 -19.34 9.65 12.78
N LYS A 86 -18.99 10.91 13.07
CA LYS A 86 -17.69 11.48 12.68
C LYS A 86 -16.53 10.78 13.38
N ILE A 87 -16.67 10.44 14.66
CA ILE A 87 -15.64 9.70 15.41
C ILE A 87 -15.36 8.34 14.76
N VAL A 88 -16.40 7.57 14.45
CA VAL A 88 -16.26 6.24 13.82
C VAL A 88 -15.62 6.36 12.43
N THR A 89 -16.10 7.31 11.63
CA THR A 89 -15.57 7.53 10.27
C THR A 89 -14.10 7.95 10.29
N ALA A 90 -13.72 8.87 11.18
CA ALA A 90 -12.33 9.31 11.33
C ALA A 90 -11.41 8.20 11.87
N LYS A 91 -11.93 7.32 12.73
CA LYS A 91 -11.20 6.14 13.21
C LYS A 91 -10.96 5.15 12.08
N ASN A 92 -11.99 4.84 11.29
CA ASN A 92 -11.87 3.93 10.15
C ASN A 92 -10.90 4.47 9.11
N TRP A 93 -11.06 5.73 8.71
CA TRP A 93 -10.17 6.40 7.76
C TRP A 93 -8.71 6.33 8.22
N ARG A 94 -8.43 6.57 9.50
CA ARG A 94 -7.08 6.43 10.06
C ARG A 94 -6.56 5.00 10.00
N ASN A 95 -7.39 4.02 10.35
CA ASN A 95 -6.99 2.61 10.28
C ASN A 95 -6.64 2.22 8.83
N ASP A 96 -7.38 2.74 7.85
CA ASP A 96 -7.12 2.48 6.44
C ASP A 96 -5.79 3.11 5.99
N LEU A 97 -5.50 4.34 6.44
CA LEU A 97 -4.20 4.99 6.20
C LEU A 97 -3.02 4.19 6.76
N GLN A 98 -3.18 3.58 7.94
CA GLN A 98 -2.14 2.75 8.57
C GLN A 98 -1.92 1.41 7.85
N LYS A 99 -2.81 1.02 6.93
CA LYS A 99 -2.67 -0.18 6.09
C LYS A 99 -2.15 0.14 4.69
N ASP A 100 -2.01 1.42 4.34
CA ASP A 100 -1.59 1.84 3.01
C ASP A 100 -0.06 1.79 2.84
N ALA A 101 0.42 0.72 2.21
CA ALA A 101 1.85 0.53 1.91
C ALA A 101 2.40 1.52 0.87
N TYR A 102 1.55 2.08 0.01
CA TYR A 102 1.98 3.09 -0.96
C TYR A 102 2.19 4.44 -0.28
N LEU A 103 1.30 4.80 0.64
CA LEU A 103 1.45 6.01 1.44
C LEU A 103 2.72 5.95 2.31
N GLU A 104 2.99 4.80 2.93
CA GLU A 104 4.23 4.57 3.67
C GLU A 104 5.48 4.80 2.80
N GLU A 105 5.54 4.20 1.61
CA GLU A 105 6.69 4.39 0.72
C GLU A 105 6.80 5.82 0.19
N ALA A 106 5.68 6.50 -0.08
CA ALA A 106 5.69 7.91 -0.48
C ALA A 106 6.32 8.79 0.61
N VAL A 107 6.01 8.55 1.88
CA VAL A 107 6.61 9.26 3.01
C VAL A 107 8.12 8.98 3.08
N PHE A 108 8.55 7.74 2.91
CA PHE A 108 9.98 7.41 2.89
C PHE A 108 10.72 8.04 1.72
N VAL A 109 10.12 8.12 0.53
CA VAL A 109 10.70 8.83 -0.62
C VAL A 109 10.87 10.31 -0.32
N ILE A 110 9.87 10.95 0.31
CA ILE A 110 9.97 12.37 0.71
C ILE A 110 11.10 12.54 1.74
N GLN A 111 11.21 11.65 2.72
CA GLN A 111 12.27 11.67 3.71
C GLN A 111 13.66 11.51 3.07
N ASP A 112 13.80 10.61 2.10
CA ASP A 112 15.04 10.45 1.34
C ASP A 112 15.41 11.73 0.57
N ILE A 113 14.42 12.43 -0.01
CA ILE A 113 14.64 13.71 -0.71
C ILE A 113 15.12 14.77 0.27
N TRP A 114 14.52 14.84 1.47
CA TRP A 114 14.92 15.78 2.52
C TRP A 114 16.35 15.50 3.00
N ASN A 115 16.68 14.25 3.30
CA ASN A 115 18.03 13.86 3.73
C ASN A 115 19.07 14.20 2.66
N TYR A 116 18.78 13.88 1.38
CA TYR A 116 19.65 14.21 0.26
C TYR A 116 19.91 15.72 0.13
N ARG A 117 18.90 16.56 0.42
CA ARG A 117 19.05 18.02 0.41
C ARG A 117 19.95 18.52 1.54
N ILE A 118 19.80 17.98 2.75
CA ILE A 118 20.58 18.38 3.93
C ILE A 118 22.06 18.02 3.72
N THR A 119 22.36 16.79 3.28
CA THR A 119 23.74 16.35 3.05
C THR A 119 24.48 17.22 2.02
N LYS A 120 23.78 17.68 0.97
CA LYS A 120 24.36 18.64 0.01
C LYS A 120 24.54 20.04 0.57
N GLN A 121 23.69 20.51 1.49
CA GLN A 121 23.89 21.81 2.14
C GLN A 121 25.12 21.79 3.04
N ASP A 122 25.36 20.68 3.73
CA ASP A 122 26.54 20.51 4.59
C ASP A 122 27.84 20.45 3.75
N GLU A 123 27.87 19.72 2.63
CA GLU A 123 29.02 19.70 1.70
C GLU A 123 29.38 21.10 1.14
N ILE A 124 28.40 21.99 0.94
CA ILE A 124 28.63 23.37 0.46
C ILE A 124 29.15 24.29 1.58
N GLN A 125 28.91 23.96 2.86
CA GLN A 125 29.40 24.76 4.00
C GLN A 125 30.83 24.38 4.42
N PHE A 126 31.32 23.17 4.10
CA PHE A 126 32.69 22.73 4.41
C PHE A 126 33.75 23.13 3.36
N ASP A 127 33.33 23.71 2.22
CA ASP A 127 34.22 24.16 1.13
C ASP A 127 34.40 25.71 1.12
N LYS A 128 34.17 26.35 2.28
CA LYS A 128 34.45 27.77 2.57
C LYS A 128 35.24 27.90 3.87
#